data_AF-W1VL20-F1
#
_entry.id   AF-W1VL20-F1
#
_cell.length_a   1.000
_cell.length_b   1.000
_cell.length_c   1.000
_cell.angle_alpha   90.00
_cell.angle_beta   90.00
_cell.angle_gamma   90.00
#
_symmetry.space_group_name_H-M   'P 1'
#
loop_
_entity.id
_entity.type
_entity.pdbx_description
1 polymer ?
#
loop_
_entity_poly.entity_id
_entity_poly.type
_entity_poly.pdbx_seq_one_letter_code
_entity_poly.pdbx_strand_id
1 'polypeptide(L)' 'MGFDRAPQVQVRRCTAQDAAVLAQVCAETFQDTFAADNTAKDMEVFLAESYSPQVLAAELADPESSYWLATVDGI' A
#
# COMPACT_ATOMS: atom_id res chain seq x y z
N MET A 1 -14.11 10.39 -33.36
CA MET A 1 -13.21 9.25 -33.06
C MET A 1 -12.08 9.82 -32.23
N GLY A 2 -12.24 9.85 -30.91
CA GLY A 2 -11.22 10.34 -29.99
C GLY A 2 -10.35 9.15 -29.59
N PHE A 3 -9.03 9.27 -29.74
CA PHE A 3 -8.14 8.34 -29.09
C PHE A 3 -8.16 8.70 -27.61
N ASP A 4 -8.81 7.88 -26.77
CA ASP A 4 -8.62 7.95 -25.33
C ASP A 4 -7.12 7.82 -25.07
N ARG A 5 -6.54 8.82 -24.40
CA ARG A 5 -5.13 8.79 -24.02
C ARG A 5 -4.91 7.58 -23.13
N ALA A 6 -3.86 6.80 -23.39
CA ALA A 6 -3.46 5.74 -22.48
C ALA A 6 -3.17 6.32 -21.08
N PRO A 7 -3.59 5.63 -19.99
CA PRO A 7 -3.38 6.10 -18.63
C PRO A 7 -1.88 6.26 -18.35
N GLN A 8 -1.51 7.34 -17.67
CA GLN A 8 -0.13 7.60 -17.31
C GLN A 8 0.22 6.95 -15.97
N VAL A 9 1.07 5.93 -16.01
CA VAL A 9 1.59 5.29 -14.79
C VAL A 9 2.90 5.96 -14.38
N GLN A 10 3.03 6.31 -13.10
CA GLN A 10 4.26 6.80 -12.50
C GLN A 10 4.61 5.92 -11.31
N VAL A 11 5.87 5.53 -11.18
CA VAL A 11 6.36 4.75 -10.04
C VAL A 11 7.42 5.57 -9.33
N ARG A 12 7.27 5.77 -8.02
CA ARG A 12 8.21 6.54 -7.21
C ARG A 12 8.54 5.82 -5.91
N ARG A 13 9.74 6.08 -5.40
CA ARG A 13 10.16 5.55 -4.11
C ARG A 13 9.33 6.20 -3.01
N CYS A 14 8.92 5.41 -2.03
CA CYS A 14 8.25 5.91 -0.85
C CYS A 14 9.23 6.66 0.06
N THR A 15 8.69 7.63 0.78
CA THR A 15 9.33 8.39 1.84
C THR A 15 8.56 8.16 3.14
N ALA A 16 9.10 8.60 4.27
CA ALA A 16 8.40 8.52 5.55
C ALA A 16 7.00 9.20 5.55
N GLN A 17 6.77 10.19 4.66
CA GLN A 17 5.48 10.85 4.51
C GLN A 17 4.41 9.97 3.87
N ASP A 18 4.82 8.89 3.20
CA ASP A 18 3.92 7.96 2.50
C ASP A 18 3.37 6.86 3.40
N ALA A 19 3.84 6.75 4.65
CA ALA A 19 3.49 5.63 5.54
C ALA A 19 1.98 5.42 5.68
N ALA A 20 1.19 6.50 5.75
CA ALA A 20 -0.27 6.41 5.85
C ALA A 20 -0.93 5.90 4.56
N VAL A 21 -0.50 6.39 3.39
CA VAL A 21 -1.02 5.95 2.09
C VAL A 21 -0.60 4.51 1.82
N LEU A 22 0.65 4.17 2.11
CA LEU A 22 1.17 2.81 1.97
C LEU A 22 0.41 1.83 2.86
N ALA A 23 0.14 2.19 4.12
CA ALA A 23 -0.67 1.40 5.05
C ALA A 23 -2.06 1.10 4.48
N GLN A 24 -2.72 2.12 3.94
CA GLN A 24 -4.03 1.95 3.33
C GLN A 24 -3.98 0.98 2.15
N VAL A 25 -3.08 1.21 1.18
CA VAL A 25 -2.97 0.35 -0.01
C VAL A 25 -2.62 -1.09 0.37
N CYS A 26 -1.67 -1.29 1.28
CA CYS A 26 -1.30 -2.63 1.75
C CYS A 26 -2.46 -3.32 2.46
N ALA A 27 -3.20 -2.61 3.31
CA ALA A 27 -4.32 -3.20 4.04
C ALA A 27 -5.49 -3.56 3.12
N GLU A 28 -5.88 -2.65 2.22
CA GLU A 28 -6.97 -2.89 1.25
C GLU A 28 -6.63 -4.06 0.33
N THR A 29 -5.43 -4.08 -0.26
CA THR A 29 -5.05 -5.16 -1.20
C THR A 29 -4.88 -6.51 -0.51
N PHE A 30 -4.39 -6.53 0.73
CA PHE A 30 -4.29 -7.77 1.50
C PHE A 30 -5.68 -8.29 1.90
N GLN A 31 -6.56 -7.40 2.36
CA GLN A 31 -7.93 -7.76 2.71
C GLN A 31 -8.69 -8.30 1.49
N ASP A 32 -8.63 -7.63 0.34
CA ASP A 32 -9.27 -8.07 -0.90
C ASP A 32 -8.79 -9.46 -1.33
N THR A 33 -7.53 -9.77 -1.08
CA THR A 33 -6.93 -11.06 -1.46
C THR A 33 -7.31 -12.19 -0.49
N PHE A 34 -7.35 -11.91 0.82
CA PHE A 34 -7.34 -12.96 1.84
C PHE A 34 -8.59 -12.98 2.75
N ALA A 35 -9.52 -12.03 2.61
CA ALA A 35 -10.71 -11.97 3.48
C ALA A 35 -11.62 -13.19 3.34
N ALA A 36 -11.66 -13.84 2.17
CA ALA A 36 -12.47 -15.05 1.96
C ALA A 36 -11.95 -16.26 2.74
N ASP A 37 -10.65 -16.31 3.02
CA ASP A 37 -9.96 -17.44 3.64
C ASP A 37 -9.64 -17.22 5.13
N ASN A 38 -9.98 -16.06 5.69
CA ASN A 38 -9.63 -15.68 7.06
C ASN A 38 -10.85 -15.16 7.83
N THR A 39 -10.81 -15.28 9.16
CA THR A 39 -11.81 -14.62 10.00
C THR A 39 -11.55 -13.12 10.03
N ALA A 40 -12.60 -12.32 10.23
CA ALA A 40 -12.46 -10.86 10.39
C ALA A 40 -11.49 -10.49 11.53
N LYS A 41 -11.49 -11.28 12.61
CA LYS A 41 -10.60 -11.06 13.76
C LYS A 41 -9.13 -11.31 13.40
N ASP A 42 -8.84 -12.42 12.71
CA ASP A 42 -7.46 -12.73 12.32
C ASP A 42 -6.95 -11.71 11.29
N MET A 43 -7.83 -11.26 10.40
CA MET A 43 -7.55 -10.17 9.46
C MET A 43 -7.21 -8.87 10.20
N GLU A 44 -8.03 -8.43 11.14
CA GLU A 44 -7.78 -7.21 11.93
C GLU A 44 -6.45 -7.26 12.67
N VAL A 45 -6.11 -8.40 13.30
CA VAL A 45 -4.84 -8.59 14.00
C VAL A 45 -3.67 -8.50 13.02
N PHE A 46 -3.74 -9.22 11.90
CA PHE A 46 -2.67 -9.21 10.91
C PHE A 46 -2.42 -7.81 10.33
N LEU A 47 -3.49 -7.10 9.95
CA LEU A 47 -3.40 -5.75 9.40
C LEU A 47 -2.81 -4.76 10.41
N ALA A 48 -3.18 -4.87 11.68
CA ALA A 48 -2.62 -4.00 12.73
C ALA A 48 -1.12 -4.26 12.98
N GLU A 49 -0.71 -5.54 12.99
CA GLU A 49 0.67 -5.94 13.23
C GLU A 49 1.60 -5.69 12.05
N SER A 50 1.10 -5.81 10.81
CA SER A 50 1.94 -5.73 9.60
C SER A 50 1.82 -4.40 8.85
N TYR A 51 0.63 -3.79 8.81
CA TYR A 51 0.33 -2.64 7.95
C TYR A 51 -0.21 -1.42 8.69
N SER A 52 0.05 -1.31 9.99
CA SER A 52 -0.21 -0.03 10.68
C SER A 52 0.75 1.06 10.17
N PRO A 53 0.32 2.34 10.16
CA PRO A 53 1.20 3.44 9.74
C PRO A 53 2.51 3.52 10.52
N GLN A 54 2.52 3.11 11.79
CA GLN A 54 3.72 3.09 12.64
C GLN A 54 4.71 2.01 12.20
N VAL A 55 4.22 0.81 11.88
CA VAL A 55 5.06 -0.29 11.39
C VAL A 55 5.69 0.10 10.05
N LEU A 56 4.88 0.56 9.10
CA LEU A 56 5.39 0.95 7.78
C LEU A 56 6.29 2.19 7.84
N ALA A 57 6.05 3.14 8.75
CA ALA A 57 6.99 4.25 8.96
C ALA A 57 8.35 3.75 9.45
N ALA A 58 8.39 2.74 10.32
CA ALA A 58 9.63 2.14 10.79
C ALA A 58 10.36 1.41 9.65
N GLU A 59 9.63 0.64 8.84
CA GLU A 59 10.23 -0.04 7.68
C GLU A 59 10.70 0.95 6.61
N LEU A 60 9.99 2.04 6.35
CA LEU A 60 10.42 3.09 5.43
C LEU A 60 11.69 3.82 5.91
N ALA A 61 11.97 3.80 7.22
CA ALA A 61 13.19 4.34 7.80
C ALA A 61 14.36 3.34 7.79
N ASP A 62 14.09 2.06 7.56
CA ASP A 62 15.12 1.02 7.47
C ASP A 62 15.88 1.13 6.13
N PRO A 63 17.20 1.37 6.15
CA PRO A 63 18.00 1.43 4.92
C PRO A 63 18.05 0.11 4.13
N GLU A 64 17.77 -1.03 4.77
CA GLU A 64 17.70 -2.34 4.10
C GLU A 64 16.32 -2.61 3.49
N SER A 65 15.33 -1.75 3.75
CA SER A 65 13.98 -1.84 3.20
C SER A 65 13.72 -0.81 2.11
N SER A 66 12.83 -1.17 1.18
CA SER A 66 12.60 -0.39 -0.04
C SER A 66 11.18 -0.54 -0.56
N TYR A 67 10.39 0.52 -0.42
CA TYR A 67 9.02 0.60 -0.90
C TYR A 67 8.86 1.56 -2.07
N TRP A 68 7.91 1.24 -2.94
CA TRP A 68 7.56 2.04 -4.11
C TRP A 68 6.04 2.10 -4.25
N LEU A 69 5.51 3.27 -4.62
CA LEU A 69 4.11 3.45 -4.99
C LEU A 69 4.00 3.72 -6.48
N ALA A 70 3.00 3.10 -7.10
CA ALA A 70 2.58 3.38 -8.46
C ALA A 70 1.30 4.23 -8.41
N THR A 71 1.28 5.32 -9.16
CA THR A 71 0.09 6.16 -9.36
C THR A 71 -0.35 6.11 -10.80
N VAL A 72 -1.66 6.25 -11.02
CA VAL A 72 -2.27 6.30 -12.35
C VAL A 72 -2.90 7.67 -12.53
N ASP A 73 -2.45 8.41 -13.53
CA ASP A 73 -2.89 9.77 -13.81
C ASP A 73 -2.73 10.73 -12.61
N GLY A 74 -1.75 10.44 -11.74
CA GLY A 74 -1.41 11.22 -10.55
C GLY A 74 -2.18 10.83 -9.28
N ILE A 75 -3.01 9.79 -9.34
CA ILE A 75 -3.75 9.21 -8.21
C ILE A 75 -3.01 7.98 -7.69
#